data_AF-A0A962XLS2-F1
#
_entry.id   AF-A0A962XLS2-F1
#
_cell.length_a   1.000
_cell.length_b   1.000
_cell.length_c   1.000
_cell.angle_alpha   90.00
_cell.angle_beta   90.00
_cell.angle_gamma   90.00
#
_symmetry.space_group_name_H-M   'P 1'
#
loop_
_entity.id
_entity.type
_entity.pdbx_description
1 polymer ?
#
loop_
_entity_poly.entity_id
_entity_poly.type
_entity_poly.pdbx_seq_one_letter_code
_entity_poly.pdbx_strand_id
1 'polypeptide(L)'
;MATHRPQDTGFSPESAFQFTLDVLDAAEDLTAQRRPATPKTLTPLLRARAPGRRPTLPQLQAALTQMTRWREPILTRELLAHRRPLLTLRARTEAELNRWANIAYLTVRVREIDCPAAPELAFPGRHGVRGAIRPNRRPVPRDVNEKDEGYPASKTRYN
;
A
#
# COMPACT_ATOMS: atom_id res chain seq x y z
N MET A 1 -38.02 -26.75 -10.04
CA MET A 1 -38.19 -25.29 -10.18
C MET A 1 -37.88 -24.65 -8.83
N ALA A 2 -36.76 -23.93 -8.70
CA ALA A 2 -36.39 -23.27 -7.46
C ALA A 2 -37.15 -21.94 -7.36
N THR A 3 -38.19 -21.90 -6.52
CA THR A 3 -38.86 -20.65 -6.16
C THR A 3 -37.93 -19.85 -5.26
N HIS A 4 -37.21 -18.88 -5.84
CA HIS A 4 -36.52 -17.85 -5.09
C HIS A 4 -37.58 -17.04 -4.32
N ARG A 5 -37.70 -17.25 -3.01
CA ARG A 5 -38.45 -16.33 -2.16
C ARG A 5 -37.68 -15.00 -2.13
N PRO A 6 -38.28 -13.87 -2.55
CA PRO A 6 -37.71 -12.57 -2.27
C PRO A 6 -37.68 -12.43 -0.74
N GLN A 7 -36.59 -11.89 -0.19
CA GLN A 7 -36.58 -11.48 1.20
C GLN A 7 -37.64 -10.38 1.33
N ASP A 8 -38.77 -10.68 1.97
CA ASP A 8 -39.85 -9.72 2.19
C ASP A 8 -39.36 -8.60 3.09
N THR A 9 -38.82 -7.55 2.46
CA THR A 9 -38.37 -6.31 3.12
C THR A 9 -39.54 -5.42 3.54
N GLY A 10 -40.77 -5.83 3.21
CA GLY A 10 -41.99 -5.05 3.41
C GLY A 10 -42.13 -3.84 2.47
N PHE A 11 -41.20 -3.68 1.52
CA PHE A 11 -41.28 -2.64 0.49
C PHE A 11 -41.90 -3.19 -0.80
N SER A 12 -42.64 -2.34 -1.51
CA SER A 12 -42.89 -2.54 -2.94
C SER A 12 -41.55 -2.64 -3.69
N PRO A 13 -41.43 -3.46 -4.76
CA PRO A 13 -40.20 -3.61 -5.53
C PRO A 13 -39.56 -2.27 -5.94
N GLU A 14 -40.39 -1.30 -6.35
CA GLU A 14 -39.94 0.04 -6.72
C GLU A 14 -39.34 0.80 -5.53
N SER A 15 -40.00 0.73 -4.37
CA SER A 15 -39.52 1.36 -3.15
C SER A 15 -38.25 0.70 -2.61
N ALA A 16 -38.10 -0.61 -2.81
CA ALA A 16 -36.90 -1.36 -2.45
C ALA A 16 -35.72 -1.00 -3.37
N PHE A 17 -35.97 -0.80 -4.67
CA PHE A 17 -34.98 -0.33 -5.63
C PHE A 17 -34.48 1.07 -5.26
N GLN A 18 -35.39 2.03 -5.06
CA GLN A 18 -35.02 3.38 -4.65
C GLN A 18 -34.27 3.38 -3.31
N PHE A 19 -34.72 2.58 -2.34
CA PHE A 19 -34.02 2.44 -1.07
C PHE A 19 -32.59 1.89 -1.22
N THR A 20 -32.38 0.97 -2.16
CA THR A 20 -31.04 0.42 -2.45
C THR A 20 -30.11 1.48 -3.07
N LEU A 21 -30.65 2.37 -3.90
CA LEU A 21 -29.90 3.53 -4.42
C LEU A 21 -29.54 4.52 -3.30
N ASP A 22 -30.49 4.84 -2.42
CA ASP A 22 -30.22 5.73 -1.28
C ASP A 22 -29.10 5.15 -0.37
N VAL A 23 -29.10 3.83 -0.18
CA VAL A 23 -28.06 3.09 0.58
C VAL A 23 -26.72 3.11 -0.15
N LEU A 24 -26.71 2.96 -1.48
CA LEU A 24 -25.51 3.05 -2.30
C LEU A 24 -24.85 4.43 -2.16
N ASP A 25 -25.61 5.51 -2.37
CA ASP A 25 -25.10 6.88 -2.24
C ASP A 25 -24.57 7.16 -0.83
N ALA A 26 -25.25 6.67 0.21
CA ALA A 26 -24.79 6.83 1.59
C ALA A 26 -23.53 6.02 1.89
N ALA A 27 -23.38 4.84 1.27
CA ALA A 27 -22.17 4.03 1.37
C ALA A 27 -20.98 4.68 0.65
N GLU A 28 -21.22 5.38 -0.46
CA GLU A 28 -20.19 6.14 -1.18
C GLU A 28 -19.68 7.33 -0.36
N ASP A 29 -20.58 8.09 0.28
CA ASP A 29 -20.19 9.14 1.23
C ASP A 29 -19.31 8.60 2.36
N LEU A 30 -19.67 7.45 2.94
CA LEU A 30 -18.87 6.80 3.97
C LEU A 30 -17.51 6.37 3.41
N THR A 31 -17.46 5.86 2.18
CA THR A 31 -16.21 5.46 1.52
C THR A 31 -15.30 6.66 1.30
N ALA A 32 -15.85 7.81 0.86
CA ALA A 32 -15.11 9.06 0.73
C ALA A 32 -14.55 9.55 2.07
N GLN A 33 -15.29 9.32 3.16
CA GLN A 33 -14.85 9.60 4.54
C GLN A 33 -13.94 8.51 5.15
N ARG A 34 -13.57 7.48 4.38
CA ARG A 34 -12.80 6.30 4.84
C ARG A 34 -13.44 5.58 6.02
N ARG A 35 -14.77 5.57 6.09
CA ARG A 35 -15.57 4.89 7.12
C ARG A 35 -16.25 3.65 6.54
N PRO A 36 -16.42 2.59 7.34
CA PRO A 36 -17.08 1.38 6.86
C PRO A 36 -18.59 1.60 6.68
N ALA A 37 -19.15 1.08 5.59
CA ALA A 37 -20.58 1.05 5.30
C ALA A 37 -21.26 -0.13 6.01
N THR A 38 -21.55 0.05 7.30
CA THR A 38 -22.28 -0.92 8.13
C THR A 38 -23.69 -0.40 8.44
N PRO A 39 -24.65 -1.27 8.80
CA PRO A 39 -25.98 -0.81 9.17
C PRO A 39 -25.98 0.29 10.24
N LYS A 40 -25.06 0.23 11.22
CA LYS A 40 -24.92 1.22 12.29
C LYS A 40 -24.49 2.60 11.77
N THR A 41 -23.58 2.64 10.79
CA THR A 41 -23.08 3.89 10.21
C THR A 41 -24.01 4.46 9.13
N LEU A 42 -24.77 3.60 8.45
CA LEU A 42 -25.74 3.98 7.43
C LEU A 42 -27.05 4.54 8.00
N THR A 43 -27.55 3.97 9.09
CA THR A 43 -28.81 4.39 9.73
C THR A 43 -28.90 5.91 9.99
N PRO A 44 -27.90 6.57 10.62
CA PRO A 44 -27.97 8.02 10.85
C PRO A 44 -27.93 8.83 9.55
N LEU A 45 -27.15 8.41 8.56
CA LEU A 45 -27.05 9.10 7.26
C LEU A 45 -28.36 9.04 6.48
N LEU A 46 -28.97 7.86 6.42
CA LEU A 46 -30.26 7.67 5.73
C LEU A 46 -31.37 8.44 6.43
N ARG A 47 -31.34 8.52 7.76
CA ARG A 47 -32.30 9.33 8.53
C ARG A 47 -32.11 10.83 8.30
N ALA A 48 -30.86 11.29 8.16
CA ALA A 48 -30.56 12.69 7.86
C ALA A 48 -31.06 13.09 6.46
N ARG A 49 -30.94 12.18 5.48
CA ARG A 49 -31.41 12.41 4.10
C ARG A 49 -32.93 12.31 3.94
N ALA A 50 -33.57 11.39 4.64
CA ALA A 50 -35.01 11.19 4.59
C ALA A 50 -35.62 11.19 6.00
N PRO A 51 -35.85 12.39 6.59
CA PRO A 51 -36.47 12.50 7.90
C PRO A 51 -37.91 11.95 7.84
N GLY A 52 -38.12 10.76 8.42
CA GLY A 52 -39.39 10.03 8.38
C GLY A 52 -39.24 8.58 7.96
N ARG A 53 -38.19 8.26 7.19
CA ARG A 53 -37.83 6.87 6.85
C ARG A 53 -36.97 6.31 7.98
N ARG A 54 -37.51 5.38 8.76
CA ARG A 54 -36.75 4.62 9.77
C ARG A 54 -36.42 3.25 9.20
N PRO A 55 -35.30 3.09 8.49
CA PRO A 55 -34.96 1.80 7.90
C PRO A 55 -34.72 0.78 9.01
N THR A 56 -35.31 -0.40 8.85
CA THR A 56 -35.09 -1.51 9.78
C THR A 56 -33.78 -2.22 9.45
N LEU A 57 -33.19 -2.91 10.44
CA LEU A 57 -31.98 -3.72 10.21
C LEU A 57 -32.11 -4.72 9.05
N PRO A 58 -33.19 -5.52 8.92
CA PRO A 58 -33.32 -6.44 7.79
C PRO A 58 -33.43 -5.72 6.43
N GLN A 59 -34.05 -4.53 6.38
CA GLN A 59 -34.09 -3.73 5.16
C GLN A 59 -32.70 -3.25 4.75
N LEU A 60 -31.90 -2.77 5.72
CA LEU A 60 -30.52 -2.37 5.47
C LEU A 60 -29.65 -3.54 5.00
N GLN A 61 -29.83 -4.71 5.61
CA GLN A 61 -29.11 -5.92 5.20
C GLN A 61 -29.47 -6.34 3.78
N ALA A 62 -30.77 -6.38 3.45
CA ALA A 62 -31.22 -6.73 2.11
C ALA A 62 -30.69 -5.75 1.05
N ALA A 63 -30.74 -4.44 1.32
CA ALA A 63 -30.19 -3.43 0.43
C ALA A 63 -28.67 -3.57 0.24
N LEU A 64 -27.93 -3.82 1.32
CA LEU A 64 -26.49 -4.08 1.24
C LEU A 64 -26.17 -5.34 0.43
N THR A 65 -26.91 -6.42 0.65
CA THR A 65 -26.76 -7.67 -0.13
C THR A 65 -27.05 -7.43 -1.61
N GLN A 66 -28.11 -6.67 -1.91
CA GLN A 66 -28.48 -6.33 -3.28
C GLN A 66 -27.44 -5.44 -3.95
N MET A 67 -26.90 -4.45 -3.23
CA MET A 67 -25.79 -3.63 -3.69
C MET A 67 -24.54 -4.46 -3.99
N THR A 68 -24.15 -5.38 -3.10
CA THR A 68 -23.02 -6.28 -3.34
C THR A 68 -23.23 -7.13 -4.59
N ARG A 69 -24.44 -7.68 -4.76
CA ARG A 69 -24.83 -8.46 -5.94
C ARG A 69 -24.74 -7.66 -7.24
N TRP A 70 -25.00 -6.35 -7.20
CA TRP A 70 -24.82 -5.46 -8.36
C TRP A 70 -23.37 -5.09 -8.60
N ARG A 71 -22.61 -4.83 -7.52
CA ARG A 71 -21.20 -4.42 -7.60
C ARG A 71 -20.28 -5.54 -8.06
N GLU A 72 -20.53 -6.77 -7.65
CA GLU A 72 -19.69 -7.92 -7.98
C GLU A 72 -19.51 -8.14 -9.49
N PRO A 73 -20.57 -8.16 -10.33
CA PRO A 73 -20.41 -8.27 -11.78
C PRO A 73 -19.78 -7.01 -12.42
N ILE A 74 -20.05 -5.81 -11.91
CA ILE A 74 -19.46 -4.55 -12.41
C ILE A 74 -17.96 -4.54 -12.16
N LEU A 75 -17.55 -4.79 -10.92
CA LEU A 75 -16.14 -4.87 -10.52
C LEU A 75 -15.43 -6.00 -11.28
N THR A 76 -16.06 -7.16 -11.43
CA THR A 76 -15.48 -8.26 -12.19
C THR A 76 -15.27 -7.87 -13.67
N ARG A 77 -16.26 -7.22 -14.29
CA ARG A 77 -16.16 -6.77 -15.69
C ARG A 77 -15.10 -5.70 -15.88
N GLU A 78 -15.05 -4.69 -15.03
CA GLU A 78 -14.03 -3.63 -15.10
C GLU A 78 -12.64 -4.17 -14.83
N LEU A 79 -12.47 -5.01 -13.82
CA LEU A 79 -11.18 -5.62 -13.48
C LEU A 79 -10.69 -6.54 -14.62
N LEU A 80 -11.58 -7.26 -15.28
CA LEU A 80 -11.27 -8.00 -16.51
C LEU A 80 -10.94 -7.09 -17.70
N ALA A 81 -11.66 -5.97 -17.86
CA ALA A 81 -11.38 -5.00 -18.91
C ALA A 81 -10.00 -4.34 -18.74
N HIS A 82 -9.59 -4.05 -17.51
CA HIS A 82 -8.32 -3.42 -17.19
C HIS A 82 -7.14 -4.39 -17.05
N ARG A 83 -7.39 -5.70 -17.05
CA ARG A 83 -6.33 -6.73 -16.95
C ARG A 83 -5.28 -6.62 -18.04
N ARG A 84 -5.68 -6.49 -19.31
CA ARG A 84 -4.75 -6.38 -20.44
C ARG A 84 -3.89 -5.11 -20.35
N PRO A 85 -4.48 -3.90 -20.15
CA PRO A 85 -3.71 -2.68 -19.91
C PRO A 85 -2.69 -2.79 -18.77
N LEU A 86 -3.07 -3.39 -17.63
CA LEU A 86 -2.17 -3.57 -16.48
C LEU A 86 -1.00 -4.50 -16.80
N LEU A 87 -1.24 -5.59 -17.53
CA LEU A 87 -0.17 -6.48 -17.98
C LEU A 87 0.77 -5.81 -18.98
N THR A 88 0.24 -5.01 -19.90
CA THR A 88 1.05 -4.22 -20.85
C THR A 88 1.92 -3.19 -20.11
N LEU A 89 1.34 -2.47 -19.15
CA LEU A 89 2.08 -1.50 -18.33
C LEU A 89 3.21 -2.19 -17.57
N ARG A 90 2.91 -3.34 -16.94
CA ARG A 90 3.91 -4.15 -16.23
C ARG A 90 5.06 -4.58 -17.15
N ALA A 91 4.75 -5.16 -18.30
CA ALA A 91 5.78 -5.60 -19.25
C ALA A 91 6.67 -4.43 -19.72
N ARG A 92 6.08 -3.25 -19.92
CA ARG A 92 6.82 -2.03 -20.27
C ARG A 92 7.77 -1.60 -19.14
N THR A 93 7.28 -1.58 -17.89
CA THR A 93 8.13 -1.22 -16.75
C THR A 93 9.27 -2.22 -16.54
N GLU A 94 9.03 -3.52 -16.74
CA GLU A 94 10.08 -4.54 -16.67
C GLU A 94 11.11 -4.39 -17.79
N ALA A 95 10.67 -4.08 -19.01
CA ALA A 95 11.57 -3.80 -20.14
C ALA A 95 12.42 -2.55 -19.90
N GLU A 96 11.83 -1.48 -19.36
CA GLU A 96 12.56 -0.26 -19.00
C GLU A 96 13.60 -0.54 -17.90
N LEU A 97 13.23 -1.27 -16.84
CA LEU A 97 14.17 -1.68 -15.79
C LEU A 97 15.34 -2.51 -16.34
N ASN A 98 15.06 -3.49 -17.21
CA ASN A 98 16.09 -4.30 -17.85
C ASN A 98 17.02 -3.47 -18.73
N ARG A 99 16.49 -2.46 -19.42
CA ARG A 99 17.29 -1.54 -20.24
C ARG A 99 18.26 -0.74 -19.35
N TRP A 100 17.80 -0.20 -18.22
CA TRP A 100 18.66 0.53 -17.29
C TRP A 100 19.74 -0.38 -16.67
N ALA A 101 19.37 -1.60 -16.27
CA ALA A 101 20.32 -2.58 -15.75
C ALA A 101 21.40 -2.94 -16.79
N ASN A 102 21.02 -3.10 -18.06
CA ASN A 102 21.96 -3.38 -19.15
C ASN A 102 22.92 -2.21 -19.40
N ILE A 103 22.41 -0.97 -19.40
CA ILE A 103 23.26 0.23 -19.52
C ILE A 103 24.28 0.29 -18.38
N ALA A 104 23.85 0.04 -17.14
CA ALA A 104 24.75 0.01 -15.99
C ALA A 104 25.82 -1.07 -16.13
N TYR A 105 25.44 -2.28 -16.54
CA TYR A 105 26.36 -3.39 -16.81
C TYR A 105 27.39 -3.03 -17.88
N LEU A 106 26.96 -2.49 -19.02
CA LEU A 106 27.85 -2.09 -20.11
C LEU A 106 28.79 -0.96 -19.68
N THR A 107 28.33 -0.03 -18.85
CA THR A 107 29.17 1.06 -18.33
C THR A 107 30.30 0.53 -17.44
N VAL A 108 30.03 -0.47 -16.61
CA VAL A 108 31.06 -1.15 -15.80
C VAL A 108 32.05 -1.90 -16.71
N ARG A 109 31.55 -2.65 -17.69
CA ARG A 109 32.39 -3.43 -18.61
C ARG A 109 33.28 -2.57 -19.49
N VAL A 110 32.78 -1.45 -19.99
CA VAL A 110 33.59 -0.49 -20.76
C VAL A 110 34.70 0.08 -19.88
N ARG A 111 34.42 0.45 -18.62
CA ARG A 111 35.46 0.88 -17.67
C ARG A 111 36.50 -0.20 -17.34
N GLU A 112 36.09 -1.48 -17.28
CA GLU A 112 37.03 -2.59 -17.08
C GLU A 112 37.98 -2.78 -18.28
N ILE A 113 37.49 -2.55 -19.50
CA ILE A 113 38.29 -2.64 -20.74
C ILE A 113 39.19 -1.41 -20.90
N ASP A 114 38.69 -0.23 -20.56
CA ASP A 114 39.40 1.05 -20.69
C ASP A 114 40.38 1.32 -19.55
N CYS A 115 40.41 0.50 -18.50
CA CYS A 115 41.47 0.52 -17.50
C CYS A 115 42.70 -0.15 -18.11
N PRO A 116 43.76 0.59 -18.54
CA PRO A 116 44.99 -0.06 -18.90
C PRO A 116 45.48 -0.80 -17.66
N ALA A 117 45.70 -2.11 -17.76
CA ALA A 117 46.47 -2.83 -16.77
C ALA A 117 47.76 -2.03 -16.57
N ALA A 118 47.91 -1.41 -15.39
CA ALA A 118 49.10 -0.64 -15.08
C ALA A 118 50.29 -1.57 -15.33
N PRO A 119 51.22 -1.24 -16.24
CA PRO A 119 52.38 -2.09 -16.40
C PRO A 119 53.17 -1.95 -15.11
N GLU A 120 53.24 -3.04 -14.35
CA GLU A 120 54.36 -3.33 -13.46
C GLU A 120 55.64 -3.36 -14.31
N LEU A 121 56.11 -2.20 -14.76
CA LEU A 121 57.43 -2.01 -15.30
C LEU A 121 58.30 -1.52 -14.15
N ALA A 122 58.89 -2.52 -13.50
CA ALA A 122 60.11 -2.36 -12.74
C ALA A 122 61.09 -1.45 -13.49
N PHE A 123 61.47 -0.33 -12.85
CA PHE A 123 62.72 0.35 -13.18
C PHE A 123 63.62 0.40 -11.94
N PRO A 124 64.86 -0.11 -12.05
CA PRO A 124 65.77 -0.28 -10.92
C PRO A 124 66.64 0.96 -10.71
N GLY A 125 66.81 1.37 -9.44
CA GLY A 125 67.92 2.18 -8.97
C GLY A 125 67.92 3.67 -9.39
N ARG A 126 68.31 4.64 -8.58
CA ARG A 126 69.10 4.63 -7.35
C ARG A 126 68.86 5.96 -6.59
N HIS A 127 68.72 5.81 -5.28
CA HIS A 127 69.24 6.64 -4.16
C HIS A 127 69.01 8.17 -4.17
N GLY A 128 68.54 8.81 -3.10
CA GLY A 128 68.28 8.43 -1.71
C GLY A 128 67.41 9.54 -1.07
N VAL A 129 67.09 9.59 0.22
CA VAL A 129 67.72 9.05 1.40
C VAL A 129 66.65 8.97 2.51
N ARG A 130 66.59 7.80 3.16
CA ARG A 130 66.27 7.50 4.56
C ARG A 130 65.18 8.32 5.29
N GLY A 131 64.13 7.58 5.66
CA GLY A 131 63.36 7.75 6.88
C GLY A 131 62.68 6.44 7.22
N ALA A 132 63.34 5.63 8.04
CA ALA A 132 63.00 4.24 8.35
C ALA A 132 61.74 4.11 9.24
N ILE A 133 60.95 3.03 9.02
CA ILE A 133 60.53 2.01 10.03
C ILE A 133 59.89 2.60 11.31
N ARG A 134 58.62 2.38 11.72
CA ARG A 134 57.71 1.22 11.68
C ARG A 134 56.35 1.61 12.38
N PRO A 135 55.43 0.70 12.74
CA PRO A 135 54.02 0.80 12.37
C PRO A 135 53.06 1.20 13.53
N ASN A 136 51.78 1.32 13.16
CA ASN A 136 50.61 0.99 13.99
C ASN A 136 50.20 1.99 15.09
N ARG A 137 49.03 2.62 14.90
CA ARG A 137 48.09 2.94 16.00
C ARG A 137 46.70 3.22 15.44
N ARG A 138 45.82 2.21 15.53
CA ARG A 138 44.37 2.44 15.67
C ARG A 138 44.13 3.34 16.90
N PRO A 139 43.11 4.20 16.87
CA PRO A 139 42.35 4.50 18.08
C PRO A 139 41.08 3.64 18.10
N VAL A 140 40.99 2.82 19.14
CA VAL A 140 39.80 2.14 19.64
C VAL A 140 38.81 3.20 20.20
N PRO A 141 37.49 2.93 20.23
CA PRO A 141 36.48 3.89 20.67
C PRO A 141 36.62 4.17 22.17
N ARG A 142 36.38 5.42 22.58
CA ARG A 142 36.17 5.73 24.00
C ARG A 142 34.70 5.54 24.33
N ASP A 143 34.42 4.43 24.99
CA ASP A 143 33.34 4.34 25.97
C ASP A 143 33.59 5.40 27.06
N VAL A 144 32.58 6.23 27.31
CA VAL A 144 32.36 6.82 28.62
C VAL A 144 31.11 6.14 29.17
N ASN A 145 31.38 5.00 29.81
CA ASN A 145 30.67 4.51 30.99
C ASN A 145 30.44 5.68 31.97
N GLU A 146 29.41 5.79 32.78
CA GLU A 146 28.38 4.88 33.28
C GLU A 146 27.64 5.74 34.33
N LYS A 147 26.59 5.16 34.92
CA LYS A 147 25.86 5.58 36.12
C LYS A 147 24.68 6.49 35.86
N ASP A 148 23.48 6.20 36.34
CA ASP A 148 22.92 5.08 37.11
C ASP A 148 21.41 5.37 37.01
N GLU A 149 20.56 4.46 36.54
CA GLU A 149 19.74 3.54 37.35
C GLU A 149 18.24 3.79 37.07
N GLY A 150 17.51 2.70 36.83
CA GLY A 150 16.17 2.52 37.42
C GLY A 150 14.93 3.07 36.69
N TYR A 151 14.41 2.29 35.74
CA TYR A 151 12.96 2.18 35.43
C TYR A 151 12.15 1.68 36.67
N PRO A 152 10.81 1.43 36.60
CA PRO A 152 9.65 2.11 35.99
C PRO A 152 8.51 2.36 37.03
N ALA A 153 7.44 3.11 36.71
CA ALA A 153 6.02 2.73 36.98
C ALA A 153 5.01 3.89 36.84
N SER A 154 4.05 3.70 35.95
CA SER A 154 2.59 3.69 36.18
C SER A 154 1.97 4.58 37.28
N LYS A 155 1.04 5.48 36.88
CA LYS A 155 -0.36 5.67 37.38
C LYS A 155 -0.88 7.07 36.99
N THR A 156 -1.87 7.17 36.10
CA THR A 156 -3.30 7.50 36.38
C THR A 156 -3.56 8.64 37.37
N ARG A 157 -4.15 9.75 36.90
CA ARG A 157 -5.56 10.21 37.12
C ARG A 157 -5.69 11.74 37.00
N TYR A 158 -6.78 12.14 36.34
CA TYR A 158 -7.70 13.26 36.62
C TYR A 158 -7.18 14.49 37.37
N ASN A 159 -7.25 15.66 36.74
CA ASN A 159 -8.40 16.58 36.86
C ASN A 159 -8.42 17.57 35.69
#